data_AF-A0A410W6U9-F1
#
_entry.id   AF-A0A410W6U9-F1
#
_cell.length_a   1.000
_cell.length_b   1.000
_cell.length_c   1.000
_cell.angle_alpha   90.00
_cell.angle_beta   90.00
_cell.angle_gamma   90.00
#
_symmetry.space_group_name_H-M   'P 1'
#
loop_
_entity.id
_entity.type
_entity.pdbx_description
1 polymer ?
#
loop_
_entity_poly.entity_id
_entity_poly.type
_entity_poly.pdbx_seq_one_letter_code
_entity_poly.pdbx_strand_id
1 'polypeptide(L)'
;MKRVATMLLLGGCLGASLGACSQPEPVQNVQWQVTNVYTTPEYPSEVPDSVAGAVTLTFGASSLTGSTGCARLQAVVDYDTKDPSEAKEMTVREIVFDPIDEQQCTGHARFIHDHMVDILHDGRFDIRPEPNSSAKVLLKQSDQFQRPGLRIATV
;
A
#
# COMPACT_ATOMS: atom_id res chain seq x y z
N MET A 1 15.18 34.81 64.32
CA MET A 1 13.83 34.79 64.91
C MET A 1 12.80 34.60 63.79
N LYS A 2 11.74 33.84 64.10
CA LYS A 2 10.57 33.43 63.28
C LYS A 2 10.75 32.19 62.38
N ARG A 3 10.15 31.10 62.87
CA ARG A 3 9.80 29.84 62.21
C ARG A 3 8.53 30.02 61.35
N VAL A 4 8.09 28.92 60.71
CA VAL A 4 6.74 28.58 60.17
C VAL A 4 6.65 28.74 58.64
N ALA A 5 6.18 27.80 57.80
CA ALA A 5 5.78 26.39 57.95
C ALA A 5 5.68 25.73 56.55
N THR A 6 5.86 24.40 56.54
CA THR A 6 5.50 23.44 55.49
C THR A 6 4.00 23.50 55.14
N MET A 7 3.63 23.43 53.85
CA MET A 7 2.30 22.90 53.48
C MET A 7 2.26 22.26 52.07
N LEU A 8 2.02 20.95 52.13
CA LEU A 8 1.34 20.00 51.24
C LEU A 8 1.37 20.10 49.70
N LEU A 9 1.71 18.94 49.14
CA LEU A 9 1.43 18.45 47.79
C LEU A 9 -0.06 18.57 47.41
N LEU A 10 -0.34 19.10 46.22
CA LEU A 10 -1.52 18.75 45.45
C LEU A 10 -1.08 18.13 44.12
N GLY A 11 -1.41 16.85 43.96
CA GLY A 11 -1.34 16.15 42.69
C GLY A 11 -2.37 16.71 41.71
N GLY A 12 -1.90 17.01 40.51
CA GLY A 12 -2.72 17.35 39.35
C GLY A 12 -2.30 16.46 38.19
N CYS A 13 -2.98 15.32 38.03
CA CYS A 13 -2.94 14.52 36.81
C CYS A 13 -3.55 15.33 35.66
N LEU A 14 -2.73 16.11 34.97
CA LEU A 14 -3.08 16.68 33.68
C LEU A 14 -2.97 15.57 32.64
N GLY A 15 -4.12 14.96 32.36
CA GLY A 15 -4.30 13.98 31.30
C GLY A 15 -3.88 14.58 29.96
N ALA A 16 -2.75 14.10 29.45
CA ALA A 16 -2.38 14.27 28.06
C ALA A 16 -3.34 13.42 27.23
N SER A 17 -4.44 14.02 26.78
CA SER A 17 -5.22 13.50 25.67
C SER A 17 -4.37 13.61 24.41
N LEU A 18 -3.49 12.63 24.18
CA LEU A 18 -2.91 12.35 22.88
C LEU A 18 -4.05 11.87 21.98
N GLY A 19 -4.81 12.81 21.43
CA GLY A 19 -5.60 12.56 20.23
C GLY A 19 -4.63 12.28 19.10
N ALA A 20 -4.16 11.04 19.00
CA ALA A 20 -3.50 10.54 17.82
C ALA A 20 -4.54 10.57 16.70
N CYS A 21 -4.63 11.70 16.01
CA CYS A 21 -5.20 11.73 14.67
C CYS A 21 -4.31 10.82 13.85
N SER A 22 -4.77 9.60 13.56
CA SER A 22 -4.11 8.72 12.60
C SER A 22 -4.18 9.43 11.24
N GLN A 23 -3.15 10.20 10.92
CA GLN A 23 -3.00 10.73 9.57
C GLN A 23 -2.91 9.52 8.63
N PRO A 24 -3.60 9.52 7.48
CA PRO A 24 -3.48 8.43 6.52
C PRO A 24 -2.00 8.21 6.20
N GLU A 25 -1.51 6.98 6.39
CA GLU A 25 -0.11 6.67 6.13
C GLU A 25 0.23 7.02 4.67
N PRO A 26 1.34 7.74 4.43
CA PRO A 26 1.78 8.05 3.08
C PRO A 26 2.09 6.76 2.33
N VAL A 27 1.85 6.72 1.02
CA VAL A 27 2.18 5.55 0.19
C VAL A 27 3.69 5.25 0.21
N GLN A 28 4.53 6.24 0.51
CA GLN A 28 5.97 6.16 0.36
C GLN A 28 6.73 5.61 1.55
N ASN A 29 7.89 5.01 1.26
CA ASN A 29 8.86 4.50 2.26
C ASN A 29 8.25 3.49 3.24
N VAL A 30 7.12 2.92 2.87
CA VAL A 30 6.40 1.88 3.58
C VAL A 30 6.25 0.71 2.63
N GLN A 31 6.48 -0.50 3.14
CA GLN A 31 6.21 -1.72 2.42
C GLN A 31 4.73 -2.06 2.58
N TRP A 32 4.06 -2.28 1.45
CA TRP A 32 2.66 -2.61 1.38
C TRP A 32 2.49 -4.08 1.00
N GLN A 33 1.57 -4.76 1.67
CA GLN A 33 1.07 -6.05 1.23
C GLN A 33 -0.06 -5.85 0.23
N VAL A 34 -0.02 -6.58 -0.87
CA VAL A 34 -1.17 -6.69 -1.76
C VAL A 34 -2.12 -7.71 -1.14
N THR A 35 -3.32 -7.24 -0.82
CA THR A 35 -4.36 -8.04 -0.15
C THR A 35 -5.45 -8.46 -1.11
N ASN A 36 -5.68 -7.68 -2.17
CA ASN A 36 -6.60 -8.04 -3.23
C ASN A 36 -6.06 -7.63 -4.60
N VAL A 37 -6.35 -8.44 -5.61
CA VAL A 37 -6.15 -8.19 -7.03
C VAL A 37 -7.52 -8.21 -7.70
N TYR A 38 -8.03 -7.02 -8.02
CA TYR A 38 -9.32 -6.86 -8.69
C TYR A 38 -9.12 -6.97 -10.19
N THR A 39 -9.61 -8.07 -10.79
CA THR A 39 -9.52 -8.33 -12.23
C THR A 39 -10.89 -8.25 -12.86
N THR A 40 -11.81 -9.12 -12.42
CA THR A 40 -13.21 -9.19 -12.84
C THR A 40 -14.08 -9.56 -11.63
N PRO A 41 -15.40 -9.24 -11.65
CA PRO A 41 -16.31 -9.53 -10.52
C PRO A 41 -16.45 -11.01 -10.18
N GLU A 42 -16.33 -11.86 -11.18
CA GLU A 42 -16.55 -13.30 -11.09
C GLU A 42 -15.39 -14.06 -10.44
N TYR A 43 -14.21 -13.44 -10.30
CA TYR A 43 -13.05 -14.05 -9.66
C TYR A 43 -12.84 -13.54 -8.22
N PRO A 44 -12.52 -14.45 -7.27
CA PRO A 44 -12.10 -14.03 -5.94
C PRO A 44 -10.90 -13.09 -6.05
N SER A 45 -11.05 -11.89 -5.51
CA SER A 45 -10.00 -10.87 -5.57
C SER A 45 -8.97 -11.05 -4.45
N GLU A 46 -9.27 -11.79 -3.40
CA GLU A 46 -8.40 -11.94 -2.24
C GLU A 46 -7.14 -12.72 -2.58
N VAL A 47 -5.99 -12.20 -2.15
CA VAL A 47 -4.70 -12.88 -2.26
C VAL A 47 -4.72 -14.05 -1.27
N PRO A 48 -4.58 -15.31 -1.73
CA PRO A 48 -4.67 -16.46 -0.83
C PRO A 48 -3.58 -16.48 0.24
N ASP A 49 -3.89 -16.99 1.43
CA ASP A 49 -2.94 -17.12 2.54
C ASP A 49 -1.63 -17.84 2.16
N SER A 50 -1.69 -18.77 1.20
CA SER A 50 -0.52 -19.50 0.72
C SER A 50 0.52 -18.64 0.02
N VAL A 51 0.13 -17.44 -0.45
CA VAL A 51 1.01 -16.46 -1.10
C VAL A 51 0.98 -15.09 -0.42
N ALA A 52 0.11 -14.90 0.58
CA ALA A 52 0.10 -13.71 1.41
C ALA A 52 1.47 -13.47 2.07
N GLY A 53 1.90 -12.22 2.16
CA GLY A 53 3.23 -11.87 2.66
C GLY A 53 4.33 -11.88 1.58
N ALA A 54 4.19 -12.71 0.54
CA ALA A 54 5.14 -12.77 -0.59
C ALA A 54 4.81 -11.75 -1.70
N VAL A 55 3.58 -11.21 -1.70
CA VAL A 55 3.09 -10.26 -2.70
C VAL A 55 3.12 -8.85 -2.12
N THR A 56 4.14 -8.07 -2.47
CA THR A 56 4.45 -6.79 -1.82
C THR A 56 4.78 -5.70 -2.83
N LEU A 57 4.53 -4.45 -2.45
CA LEU A 57 4.89 -3.25 -3.20
C LEU A 57 5.49 -2.21 -2.25
N THR A 58 6.55 -1.53 -2.69
CA THR A 58 7.18 -0.43 -1.98
C THR A 58 7.31 0.75 -2.93
N PHE A 59 6.74 1.88 -2.54
CA PHE A 59 6.75 3.09 -3.33
C PHE A 59 7.80 4.07 -2.79
N GLY A 60 8.66 4.57 -3.66
CA GLY A 60 9.65 5.60 -3.38
C GLY A 60 9.24 6.97 -3.93
N ALA A 61 10.19 7.90 -3.93
CA ALA A 61 10.02 9.26 -4.50
C ALA A 61 9.65 9.24 -5.98
N SER A 62 10.26 8.32 -6.75
CA SER A 62 10.11 8.22 -8.20
C SER A 62 10.25 6.77 -8.69
N SER A 63 10.07 5.79 -7.79
CA SER A 63 10.29 4.39 -8.08
C SER A 63 9.25 3.51 -7.39
N LEU A 64 9.01 2.34 -7.97
CA LEU A 64 8.23 1.26 -7.38
C LEU A 64 9.08 0.00 -7.42
N THR A 65 9.18 -0.69 -6.30
CA THR A 65 9.78 -2.02 -6.23
C THR A 65 8.81 -2.98 -5.57
N GLY A 66 8.99 -4.28 -5.75
CA GLY A 66 8.10 -5.24 -5.10
C GLY A 66 8.34 -6.68 -5.51
N SER A 67 7.39 -7.49 -5.12
CA SER A 67 7.29 -8.91 -5.44
C SER A 67 5.85 -9.25 -5.78
N THR A 68 5.65 -10.01 -6.84
CA THR A 68 4.34 -10.59 -7.22
C THR A 68 4.11 -11.95 -6.55
N GLY A 69 5.02 -12.40 -5.69
CA GLY A 69 5.08 -13.76 -5.16
C GLY A 69 5.87 -14.72 -6.07
N CYS A 70 5.86 -14.50 -7.39
CA CYS A 70 6.62 -15.29 -8.36
C CYS A 70 7.90 -14.61 -8.87
N ALA A 71 7.86 -13.29 -8.98
CA ALA A 71 8.96 -12.48 -9.51
C ALA A 71 9.03 -11.15 -8.79
N ARG A 72 10.26 -10.64 -8.64
CA ARG A 72 10.50 -9.27 -8.21
C ARG A 72 10.23 -8.31 -9.36
N LEU A 73 9.87 -7.08 -9.02
CA LEU A 73 9.63 -6.02 -9.98
C LEU A 73 10.33 -4.73 -9.57
N GLN A 74 10.66 -3.93 -10.59
CA GLN A 74 11.12 -2.55 -10.44
C GLN A 74 10.53 -1.69 -11.55
N ALA A 75 10.11 -0.47 -11.23
CA ALA A 75 9.57 0.49 -12.17
C ALA A 75 9.91 1.92 -11.78
N VAL A 76 9.76 2.84 -12.73
CA VAL A 76 9.71 4.28 -12.50
C VAL A 76 8.26 4.68 -12.22
N VAL A 77 8.06 5.63 -11.29
CA VAL A 77 6.73 6.16 -10.98
C VAL A 77 6.75 7.67 -11.00
N ASP A 78 5.75 8.26 -11.67
CA ASP A 78 5.43 9.67 -11.57
C ASP A 78 4.13 9.87 -10.79
N TYR A 79 4.09 10.92 -9.98
CA TYR A 79 2.92 11.32 -9.22
C TYR A 79 2.36 12.64 -9.76
N ASP A 80 1.07 12.89 -9.51
CA ASP A 80 0.40 14.15 -9.86
C ASP A 80 0.87 15.36 -9.03
N THR A 81 1.62 15.10 -7.96
CA THR A 81 2.17 16.09 -7.04
C THR A 81 3.64 15.80 -6.74
N LYS A 82 4.36 16.81 -6.23
CA LYS A 82 5.76 16.68 -5.80
C LYS A 82 5.91 15.92 -4.48
N ASP A 83 4.87 15.90 -3.66
CA ASP A 83 4.83 15.15 -2.40
C ASP A 83 3.92 13.94 -2.56
N PRO A 84 4.47 12.73 -2.78
CA PRO A 84 3.63 11.60 -3.10
C PRO A 84 2.83 11.03 -1.92
N SER A 85 3.03 11.56 -0.70
CA SER A 85 2.10 11.32 0.40
C SER A 85 0.70 11.88 0.13
N GLU A 86 0.61 12.95 -0.66
CA GLU A 86 -0.63 13.63 -1.02
C GLU A 86 -1.17 13.22 -2.40
N ALA A 87 -0.46 12.33 -3.10
CA ALA A 87 -0.79 11.95 -4.47
C ALA A 87 -2.15 11.28 -4.58
N LYS A 88 -2.91 11.70 -5.59
CA LYS A 88 -4.21 11.10 -5.95
C LYS A 88 -4.09 10.24 -7.18
N GLU A 89 -3.05 10.46 -7.97
CA GLU A 89 -2.79 9.69 -9.17
C GLU A 89 -1.30 9.33 -9.26
N MET A 90 -1.03 8.18 -9.87
CA MET A 90 0.32 7.79 -10.23
C MET A 90 0.37 7.14 -11.60
N THR A 91 1.50 7.27 -12.27
CA THR A 91 1.79 6.60 -13.54
C THR A 91 3.01 5.71 -13.33
N VAL A 92 2.85 4.42 -13.60
CA VAL A 92 3.95 3.44 -13.60
C VAL A 92 4.52 3.39 -15.02
N ARG A 93 5.85 3.46 -15.13
CA ARG A 93 6.58 3.41 -16.41
C ARG A 93 7.80 2.52 -16.27
N GLU A 94 8.28 2.02 -17.41
CA GLU A 94 9.57 1.31 -17.50
C GLU A 94 9.63 0.13 -16.52
N ILE A 95 8.51 -0.59 -16.36
CA ILE A 95 8.44 -1.72 -15.44
C ILE A 95 9.24 -2.92 -15.99
N VAL A 96 10.03 -3.52 -15.11
CA VAL A 96 10.80 -4.73 -15.36
C VAL A 96 10.45 -5.76 -14.30
N PHE A 97 10.26 -7.00 -14.75
CA PHE A 97 10.06 -8.16 -13.87
C PHE A 97 11.25 -9.10 -14.03
N ASP A 98 11.74 -9.63 -12.91
CA ASP A 98 12.68 -10.74 -12.94
C ASP A 98 12.02 -11.98 -13.60
N PRO A 99 12.79 -12.88 -14.21
CA PRO A 99 12.26 -14.15 -14.71
C PRO A 99 11.59 -14.95 -13.58
N ILE A 100 10.48 -15.62 -13.91
CA ILE A 100 9.80 -16.53 -12.99
C ILE A 100 10.43 -17.94 -13.02
N ASP A 101 10.37 -18.63 -11.89
CA ASP A 101 10.60 -20.08 -11.84
C ASP A 101 9.29 -20.79 -12.19
N GLU A 102 9.19 -21.36 -13.39
CA GLU A 102 8.00 -22.04 -13.90
C GLU A 102 7.59 -23.29 -13.08
N GLN A 103 8.50 -23.85 -12.28
CA GLN A 103 8.21 -25.02 -11.44
C GLN A 103 7.58 -24.60 -10.10
N GLN A 104 7.94 -23.41 -9.61
CA GLN A 104 7.45 -22.86 -8.34
C GLN A 104 6.26 -21.92 -8.53
N CYS A 105 6.25 -21.16 -9.62
CA CYS A 105 5.18 -20.23 -9.96
C CYS A 105 4.04 -20.94 -10.68
N THR A 106 3.19 -21.62 -9.92
CA THR A 106 2.04 -22.37 -10.45
C THR A 106 0.76 -22.06 -9.69
N GLY A 107 -0.39 -22.48 -10.22
CA GLY A 107 -1.69 -22.35 -9.56
C GLY A 107 -2.04 -20.90 -9.19
N HIS A 108 -2.44 -20.68 -7.94
CA HIS A 108 -2.83 -19.35 -7.46
C HIS A 108 -1.69 -18.33 -7.50
N ALA A 109 -0.44 -18.74 -7.22
CA ALA A 109 0.71 -17.83 -7.29
C ALA A 109 0.90 -17.28 -8.70
N ARG A 110 0.79 -18.18 -9.70
CA ARG A 110 0.86 -17.80 -11.11
C ARG A 110 -0.28 -16.87 -11.52
N PHE A 111 -1.51 -17.19 -11.11
CA PHE A 111 -2.67 -16.36 -11.38
C PHE A 111 -2.49 -14.92 -10.84
N ILE A 112 -2.07 -14.78 -9.58
CA ILE A 112 -1.81 -13.46 -8.97
C ILE A 112 -0.69 -12.74 -9.72
N HIS A 113 0.41 -13.43 -10.05
CA HIS A 113 1.50 -12.86 -10.82
C HIS A 113 1.05 -12.31 -12.17
N ASP A 114 0.38 -13.13 -12.99
CA ASP A 114 -0.04 -12.75 -14.35
C ASP A 114 -0.97 -11.53 -14.32
N HIS A 115 -1.89 -11.48 -13.37
CA HIS A 115 -2.80 -10.35 -13.22
C HIS A 115 -2.13 -9.09 -12.68
N MET A 116 -1.17 -9.21 -11.75
CA MET A 116 -0.39 -8.06 -11.32
C MET A 116 0.46 -7.50 -12.45
N VAL A 117 1.06 -8.36 -13.28
CA VAL A 117 1.81 -7.93 -14.46
C VAL A 117 0.89 -7.13 -15.38
N ASP A 118 -0.28 -7.66 -15.74
CA ASP A 118 -1.23 -6.97 -16.62
C ASP A 118 -1.72 -5.63 -16.02
N ILE A 119 -2.03 -5.61 -14.72
CA ILE A 119 -2.49 -4.40 -14.05
C ILE A 119 -1.39 -3.33 -14.05
N LEU A 120 -0.19 -3.66 -13.59
CA LEU A 120 0.92 -2.72 -13.37
C LEU A 120 1.61 -2.26 -14.66
N HIS A 121 1.56 -3.06 -15.73
CA HIS A 121 2.24 -2.75 -16.98
C HIS A 121 1.75 -1.43 -17.58
N ASP A 122 2.66 -0.45 -17.63
CA ASP A 122 2.46 0.93 -18.11
C ASP A 122 1.11 1.55 -17.70
N GLY A 123 0.71 1.27 -16.45
CA GLY A 123 -0.59 1.68 -15.93
C GLY A 123 -0.58 3.08 -15.32
N ARG A 124 -1.67 3.82 -15.53
CA ARG A 124 -2.02 5.00 -14.73
C ARG A 124 -3.09 4.61 -13.71
N PHE A 125 -2.99 5.12 -12.50
CA PHE A 125 -3.82 4.69 -11.38
C PHE A 125 -4.39 5.87 -10.61
N ASP A 126 -5.66 5.73 -10.21
CA ASP A 126 -6.21 6.52 -9.10
C ASP A 126 -5.79 5.88 -7.77
N ILE A 127 -5.28 6.68 -6.84
CA ILE A 127 -4.96 6.27 -5.47
C ILE A 127 -6.15 6.65 -4.58
N ARG A 128 -6.84 5.65 -4.04
CA ARG A 128 -8.04 5.84 -3.21
C ARG A 128 -7.78 5.35 -1.78
N PRO A 129 -7.75 6.20 -0.76
CA PRO A 129 -7.69 5.75 0.62
C PRO A 129 -8.99 5.04 1.00
N GLU A 130 -8.89 3.96 1.78
CA GLU A 130 -10.04 3.25 2.32
C GLU A 130 -10.48 3.91 3.64
N PRO A 131 -11.76 4.25 3.83
CA PRO A 131 -12.24 4.86 5.07
C PRO A 131 -11.96 3.96 6.29
N ASN A 132 -11.49 4.56 7.38
CA ASN A 132 -11.21 3.89 8.66
C ASN A 132 -10.15 2.77 8.58
N SER A 133 -9.25 2.83 7.60
CA SER A 133 -8.22 1.83 7.35
C SER A 133 -6.93 2.51 6.88
N SER A 134 -5.77 1.88 7.10
CA SER A 134 -4.52 2.30 6.46
C SER A 134 -4.44 1.86 5.00
N ALA A 135 -5.38 1.00 4.56
CA ALA A 135 -5.39 0.46 3.22
C ALA A 135 -5.71 1.50 2.16
N LYS A 136 -5.25 1.22 0.95
CA LYS A 136 -5.51 2.01 -0.25
C LYS A 136 -5.87 1.09 -1.40
N VAL A 137 -6.66 1.61 -2.32
CA VAL A 137 -6.99 0.95 -3.59
C VAL A 137 -6.33 1.72 -4.71
N LEU A 138 -5.55 1.01 -5.51
CA LEU A 138 -4.93 1.48 -6.74
C LEU A 138 -5.82 1.03 -7.91
N LEU A 139 -6.60 1.94 -8.48
CA LEU A 139 -7.52 1.61 -9.59
C LEU A 139 -6.90 2.03 -10.92
N LYS A 140 -6.66 1.06 -11.82
CA LYS A 140 -6.13 1.33 -13.16
C LYS A 140 -7.12 2.17 -13.95
N GLN A 141 -6.69 3.33 -14.42
CA GLN A 141 -7.50 4.18 -15.27
C GLN A 141 -7.76 3.48 -16.60
N SER A 142 -9.02 3.37 -16.98
CA SER A 142 -9.50 2.81 -18.24
C SER A 142 -10.95 3.21 -18.47
N ASP A 143 -11.44 2.97 -19.68
CA ASP A 143 -12.84 3.22 -20.05
C ASP A 143 -13.79 2.10 -19.60
N GLN A 144 -13.27 1.07 -18.90
CA GLN A 144 -14.08 -0.02 -18.39
C GLN A 144 -14.94 0.44 -17.21
N PHE A 145 -16.18 -0.04 -17.16
CA PHE A 145 -17.07 0.21 -16.02
C PHE A 145 -16.48 -0.36 -14.72
N GLN A 146 -15.94 -1.57 -14.79
CA GLN A 146 -15.21 -2.21 -13.70
C GLN A 146 -13.73 -2.15 -13.99
N ARG A 147 -13.08 -1.16 -13.39
CA ARG A 147 -11.65 -0.93 -13.56
C ARG A 147 -10.86 -1.94 -12.73
N PRO A 148 -9.84 -2.60 -13.30
CA PRO A 148 -8.98 -3.48 -12.54
C PRO A 148 -8.11 -2.68 -11.57
N GLY A 149 -7.59 -3.33 -10.54
CA GLY A 149 -6.82 -2.63 -9.51
C GLY A 149 -6.29 -3.52 -8.42
N LEU A 150 -5.59 -2.90 -7.46
CA LEU A 150 -4.98 -3.59 -6.33
C LEU A 150 -5.46 -2.96 -5.04
N ARG A 151 -5.77 -3.78 -4.03
CA ARG A 151 -5.86 -3.30 -2.64
C ARG A 151 -4.55 -3.55 -1.94
N ILE A 152 -3.99 -2.49 -1.38
CA ILE A 152 -2.74 -2.53 -0.62
C ILE A 152 -2.99 -2.14 0.83
N ALA A 153 -2.32 -2.81 1.76
CA ALA A 153 -2.39 -2.51 3.19
C ALA A 153 -1.01 -2.61 3.85
N THR A 154 -0.78 -1.77 4.85
CA THR A 154 0.37 -1.92 5.74
C THR A 154 0.15 -3.10 6.67
N VAL A 155 1.22 -3.84 6.99
CA VAL A 155 1.22 -4.89 8.02
C VAL A 155 1.84 -4.41 9.32
#